data_AF-A0A3D0D5N0-F1
#
_entry.id   AF-A0A3D0D5N0-F1
#
_cell.length_a   1.000
_cell.length_b   1.000
_cell.length_c   1.000
_cell.angle_alpha   90.00
_cell.angle_beta   90.00
_cell.angle_gamma   90.00
#
_symmetry.space_group_name_H-M   'P 1'
#
loop_
_entity.id
_entity.type
_entity.pdbx_description
1 polymer ?
#
loop_
_entity_poly.entity_id
_entity_poly.type
_entity_poly.pdbx_seq_one_letter_code
_entity_poly.pdbx_strand_id
1 'polypeptide(L)'
;MIFQVAEAVARSIPVEWERAEALRALAEALAQAGRFADAEAVARSIQREWPRARALRALADALAQAGRLDEALLTLSPYSLDASLEAVANWAPSFEEIAPGSSLAVLRQATRVAGWVRPDWRRISELLSSD
;
A
#
# COMPACT_ATOMS: atom_id res chain seq x y z
N MET A 1 -20.08 -6.96 -11.15
CA MET A 1 -20.02 -7.69 -12.43
C MET A 1 -18.79 -7.34 -13.27
N ILE A 2 -18.52 -6.07 -13.62
CA ILE A 2 -17.41 -5.72 -14.54
C ILE A 2 -16.04 -6.20 -14.05
N PHE A 3 -15.71 -6.07 -12.76
CA PHE A 3 -14.41 -6.50 -12.22
C PHE A 3 -14.17 -8.02 -12.26
N GLN A 4 -15.22 -8.83 -12.10
CA GLN A 4 -15.08 -10.29 -12.15
C GLN A 4 -14.79 -10.76 -13.59
N VAL A 5 -15.39 -10.11 -14.58
CA VAL A 5 -15.09 -10.35 -15.99
C VAL A 5 -13.66 -9.91 -16.30
N ALA A 6 -13.23 -8.74 -15.83
CA ALA A 6 -11.86 -8.26 -16.01
C ALA A 6 -10.82 -9.21 -15.40
N GLU A 7 -11.09 -9.76 -14.20
CA GLU A 7 -10.24 -10.74 -13.54
C GLU A 7 -10.14 -12.06 -14.32
N ALA A 8 -11.27 -12.57 -14.81
CA ALA A 8 -11.30 -13.79 -15.63
C ALA A 8 -10.51 -13.60 -16.93
N VAL A 9 -10.67 -12.45 -17.60
CA VAL A 9 -9.92 -12.11 -18.81
C VAL A 9 -8.43 -12.01 -18.50
N ALA A 10 -8.03 -11.26 -17.47
CA ALA A 10 -6.62 -11.13 -17.08
C ALA A 10 -5.98 -12.49 -16.79
N ARG A 11 -6.67 -13.39 -16.09
CA ARG A 11 -6.18 -14.74 -15.78
C ARG A 11 -6.05 -15.65 -17.00
N SER A 12 -6.85 -15.43 -18.03
CA SER A 12 -6.83 -16.21 -19.28
C SER A 12 -5.64 -15.90 -20.19
N ILE A 13 -4.92 -14.80 -19.94
CA ILE A 13 -3.75 -14.41 -20.72
C ILE A 13 -2.64 -15.48 -20.58
N PRO A 14 -2.16 -16.07 -21.69
CA PRO A 14 -1.20 -17.17 -21.65
C PRO A 14 0.23 -16.70 -21.33
N VAL A 15 0.58 -15.47 -21.71
CA VAL A 15 1.91 -14.90 -21.47
C VAL A 15 1.98 -14.39 -20.03
N GLU A 16 2.85 -15.00 -19.22
CA GLU A 16 2.95 -14.72 -17.78
C GLU A 16 3.19 -13.24 -17.46
N TRP A 17 4.06 -12.58 -18.22
CA TRP A 17 4.34 -11.15 -18.01
C TRP A 17 3.11 -10.29 -18.27
N GLU A 18 2.42 -10.51 -19.39
CA GLU A 18 1.20 -9.77 -19.76
C GLU A 18 0.06 -10.04 -18.77
N ARG A 19 -0.08 -11.28 -18.31
CA ARG A 19 -1.02 -11.66 -17.25
C ARG A 19 -0.75 -10.90 -15.95
N ALA A 20 0.51 -10.87 -15.52
CA ALA A 20 0.91 -10.17 -14.31
C ALA A 20 0.64 -8.65 -14.39
N GLU A 21 0.91 -8.03 -15.55
CA GLU A 21 0.60 -6.63 -15.80
C GLU A 21 -0.91 -6.34 -15.84
N ALA A 22 -1.70 -7.21 -16.45
CA ALA A 22 -3.16 -7.08 -16.48
C ALA A 22 -3.76 -7.18 -15.06
N LEU A 23 -3.30 -8.14 -14.26
CA LEU A 23 -3.71 -8.28 -12.86
C LEU A 23 -3.25 -7.09 -12.00
N ARG A 24 -2.04 -6.55 -12.25
CA ARG A 24 -1.56 -5.33 -11.60
C ARG A 24 -2.51 -4.15 -11.88
N ALA A 25 -2.85 -3.92 -13.14
CA ALA A 25 -3.76 -2.84 -13.53
C ALA A 25 -5.16 -3.02 -12.93
N LEU A 26 -5.66 -4.26 -12.86
CA LEU A 26 -6.93 -4.56 -12.20
C LEU A 26 -6.90 -4.24 -10.71
N ALA A 27 -5.84 -4.66 -9.99
CA ALA A 27 -5.69 -4.36 -8.58
C ALA A 27 -5.63 -2.85 -8.31
N GLU A 28 -4.91 -2.09 -9.14
CA GLU A 28 -4.86 -0.63 -9.07
C GLU A 28 -6.24 0.02 -9.27
N ALA A 29 -7.00 -0.42 -10.27
CA ALA A 29 -8.35 0.08 -10.50
C ALA A 29 -9.33 -0.26 -9.36
N LEU A 30 -9.21 -1.46 -8.77
CA LEU A 30 -9.99 -1.85 -7.59
C LEU A 30 -9.66 -0.99 -6.38
N ALA A 31 -8.38 -0.69 -6.16
CA ALA A 31 -7.93 0.16 -5.06
C ALA A 31 -8.48 1.60 -5.19
N GLN A 32 -8.38 2.19 -6.38
CA GLN A 32 -8.93 3.52 -6.67
C GLN A 32 -10.46 3.57 -6.51
N ALA A 33 -11.15 2.46 -6.78
CA ALA A 33 -12.59 2.34 -6.56
C ALA A 33 -12.98 2.08 -5.09
N GLY A 34 -12.02 2.09 -4.16
CA GLY A 34 -12.25 1.80 -2.74
C GLY A 34 -12.51 0.33 -2.42
N ARG A 35 -12.33 -0.58 -3.39
CA ARG A 35 -12.48 -2.04 -3.21
C ARG A 35 -11.18 -2.66 -2.71
N PHE A 36 -10.73 -2.20 -1.54
CA PHE A 36 -9.40 -2.51 -1.02
C PHE A 36 -9.13 -4.01 -0.81
N ALA A 37 -10.09 -4.76 -0.27
CA ALA A 37 -9.93 -6.20 -0.05
C ALA A 37 -9.81 -6.99 -1.36
N ASP A 38 -10.58 -6.60 -2.38
CA ASP A 38 -10.49 -7.21 -3.71
C ASP A 38 -9.16 -6.86 -4.39
N ALA A 39 -8.72 -5.60 -4.28
CA ALA A 39 -7.43 -5.16 -4.78
C ALA A 39 -6.27 -5.93 -4.13
N GLU A 40 -6.32 -6.16 -2.81
CA GLU A 40 -5.32 -6.93 -2.08
C GLU A 40 -5.27 -8.40 -2.53
N ALA A 41 -6.44 -9.02 -2.70
CA ALA A 41 -6.55 -10.40 -3.17
C ALA A 41 -5.97 -10.55 -4.59
N VAL A 42 -6.33 -9.64 -5.51
CA VAL A 42 -5.79 -9.65 -6.88
C VAL A 42 -4.27 -9.41 -6.85
N ALA A 43 -3.80 -8.39 -6.13
CA ALA A 43 -2.38 -8.05 -6.03
C ALA A 43 -1.56 -9.23 -5.50
N ARG A 44 -2.00 -9.89 -4.42
CA ARG A 44 -1.31 -11.05 -3.85
C ARG A 44 -1.32 -12.29 -4.74
N SER A 45 -2.28 -12.40 -5.67
CA SER A 45 -2.34 -13.52 -6.63
C SER A 45 -1.30 -13.42 -7.75
N ILE A 46 -0.72 -12.24 -7.97
CA ILE A 46 0.31 -12.00 -8.99
C ILE A 46 1.59 -12.77 -8.63
N GLN A 47 2.04 -13.63 -9.54
CA GLN A 47 3.22 -14.47 -9.32
C GLN A 47 4.53 -13.71 -9.47
N ARG A 48 4.58 -12.74 -10.40
CA ARG A 48 5.76 -11.91 -10.63
C ARG A 48 5.91 -10.86 -9.54
N GLU A 49 7.08 -10.81 -8.93
CA GLU A 49 7.40 -9.93 -7.81
C GLU A 49 7.21 -8.45 -8.13
N TRP A 50 7.73 -7.98 -9.28
CA TRP A 50 7.70 -6.55 -9.61
C TRP A 50 6.27 -6.03 -9.90
N PRO A 51 5.44 -6.68 -10.74
CA PRO A 51 4.05 -6.26 -10.90
C PRO A 51 3.24 -6.39 -9.60
N ARG A 52 3.50 -7.42 -8.78
CA ARG A 52 2.90 -7.56 -7.44
C ARG A 52 3.25 -6.39 -6.53
N ALA A 53 4.51 -5.95 -6.54
CA ALA A 53 4.98 -4.82 -5.75
C ALA A 53 4.27 -3.53 -6.10
N ARG A 54 4.15 -3.27 -7.40
CA ARG A 54 3.44 -2.08 -7.89
C ARG A 54 1.97 -2.11 -7.53
N ALA A 55 1.31 -3.27 -7.62
CA ALA A 55 -0.09 -3.41 -7.23
C ALA A 55 -0.30 -3.17 -5.72
N LEU A 56 0.55 -3.73 -4.87
CA LEU A 56 0.49 -3.53 -3.42
C LEU A 56 0.83 -2.09 -3.02
N ARG A 57 1.77 -1.43 -3.72
CA ARG A 57 2.06 0.00 -3.53
C ARG A 57 0.84 0.86 -3.88
N ALA A 58 0.21 0.62 -5.03
CA ALA A 58 -0.99 1.37 -5.43
C ALA A 58 -2.15 1.18 -4.43
N LEU A 59 -2.30 -0.03 -3.89
CA LEU A 59 -3.27 -0.30 -2.81
C LEU A 59 -2.93 0.50 -1.55
N ALA A 60 -1.67 0.52 -1.13
CA ALA A 60 -1.24 1.28 0.03
C ALA A 60 -1.48 2.78 -0.14
N ASP A 61 -1.16 3.34 -1.31
CA ASP A 61 -1.40 4.75 -1.62
C ASP A 61 -2.91 5.07 -1.53
N ALA A 62 -3.78 4.21 -2.08
CA ALA A 62 -5.23 4.41 -2.02
C ALA A 62 -5.79 4.27 -0.59
N LEU A 63 -5.26 3.33 0.22
CA LEU A 63 -5.62 3.19 1.63
C LEU A 63 -5.21 4.42 2.44
N ALA A 64 -4.01 4.96 2.18
CA ALA A 64 -3.53 6.18 2.82
C ALA A 64 -4.42 7.38 2.48
N GLN A 65 -4.76 7.57 1.21
CA GLN A 65 -5.70 8.62 0.77
C GLN A 65 -7.09 8.48 1.42
N ALA A 66 -7.52 7.25 1.73
CA ALA A 66 -8.75 6.99 2.47
C ALA A 66 -8.61 7.10 4.01
N GLY A 67 -7.45 7.54 4.52
CA GLY A 67 -7.18 7.69 5.96
C GLY A 67 -6.90 6.39 6.70
N ARG A 68 -6.77 5.26 6.01
CA ARG A 68 -6.55 3.92 6.59
C ARG A 68 -5.06 3.59 6.69
N LEU A 69 -4.33 4.43 7.42
CA LEU A 69 -2.86 4.42 7.47
C LEU A 69 -2.26 3.10 7.97
N ASP A 70 -2.83 2.48 9.00
CA ASP A 70 -2.33 1.19 9.52
C ASP A 70 -2.38 0.10 8.44
N GLU A 71 -3.46 0.06 7.67
CA GLU A 71 -3.63 -0.92 6.59
C GLU A 71 -2.74 -0.62 5.39
N ALA A 72 -2.55 0.66 5.08
CA ALA A 72 -1.61 1.10 4.04
C ALA A 72 -0.18 0.61 4.36
N LEU A 73 0.26 0.78 5.60
CA LEU A 73 1.57 0.36 6.06
C LEU A 73 1.73 -1.17 6.09
N LEU A 74 0.71 -1.90 6.55
CA LEU A 74 0.72 -3.37 6.52
C LEU A 74 0.76 -3.92 5.09
N THR A 75 0.13 -3.24 4.14
CA THR A 75 0.19 -3.59 2.72
C THR A 75 1.60 -3.43 2.15
N LEU A 76 2.36 -2.44 2.65
CA LEU A 76 3.76 -2.22 2.29
C LEU A 76 4.72 -3.16 3.01
N SER A 77 4.33 -3.76 4.14
CA SER A 77 5.18 -4.60 5.01
C SER A 77 5.99 -5.72 4.35
N PRO A 78 5.61 -6.35 3.21
CA PRO A 78 6.48 -7.31 2.53
C PRO A 78 7.52 -6.68 1.60
N TYR A 79 7.43 -5.37 1.31
CA TYR A 79 8.45 -4.59 0.63
C TYR A 79 9.26 -3.85 1.68
N SER A 80 10.58 -3.84 1.56
CA SER A 80 11.52 -3.35 2.57
C SER A 80 11.04 -2.14 3.38
N LEU A 81 11.45 -2.07 4.65
CA LEU A 81 11.16 -0.94 5.52
C LEU A 81 11.49 0.41 4.84
N ASP A 82 12.57 0.47 4.07
CA ASP A 82 12.99 1.66 3.32
C ASP A 82 11.94 2.11 2.30
N ALA A 83 11.36 1.19 1.53
CA ALA A 83 10.30 1.49 0.56
C ALA A 83 9.00 1.95 1.26
N SER A 84 8.74 1.41 2.46
CA SER A 84 7.62 1.84 3.29
C SER A 84 7.80 3.26 3.80
N LEU A 85 9.00 3.60 4.27
CA LEU A 85 9.34 4.95 4.75
C LEU A 85 9.32 5.98 3.62
N GLU A 86 9.80 5.61 2.43
CA GLU A 86 9.72 6.46 1.23
C GLU A 86 8.26 6.76 0.85
N ALA A 87 7.38 5.75 0.91
CA ALA A 87 5.95 5.94 0.64
C ALA A 87 5.31 6.93 1.62
N VAL A 88 5.57 6.75 2.91
CA VAL A 88 5.07 7.62 3.98
C VAL A 88 5.58 9.05 3.81
N ALA A 89 6.87 9.22 3.50
CA ALA A 89 7.45 10.54 3.25
C ALA A 89 6.77 11.23 2.05
N ASN A 90 6.44 10.47 1.00
CA ASN A 90 5.73 10.99 -0.17
C ASN A 90 4.25 11.31 0.11
N TRP A 91 3.62 10.66 1.10
CA TRP A 91 2.24 10.99 1.47
C TRP A 91 2.13 12.23 2.36
N ALA A 92 3.15 12.53 3.17
CA ALA A 92 3.09 13.62 4.16
C ALA A 92 2.64 14.98 3.59
N PRO A 93 3.14 15.46 2.43
CA PRO A 93 2.67 16.73 1.85
C PRO A 93 1.17 16.74 1.55
N SER A 94 0.63 15.62 1.05
CA SER A 94 -0.80 15.51 0.72
C SER A 94 -1.70 15.53 1.95
N PHE A 95 -1.18 15.15 3.13
CA PHE A 95 -1.96 15.20 4.37
C PHE A 95 -2.02 16.60 4.99
N GLU A 96 -1.04 17.46 4.78
CA GLU A 96 -1.13 18.88 5.20
C GLU A 96 -2.23 19.62 4.44
N GLU A 97 -2.46 19.28 3.18
CA GLU A 97 -3.54 19.89 2.38
C GLU A 97 -4.93 19.48 2.86
N ILE A 98 -5.08 18.27 3.41
CA ILE A 98 -6.35 17.73 3.91
C ILE A 98 -6.62 18.19 5.34
N ALA A 99 -5.61 18.14 6.21
CA ALA A 99 -5.71 18.53 7.61
C ALA A 99 -4.34 19.01 8.14
N PRO A 100 -4.14 20.32 8.33
CA PRO A 100 -2.88 20.88 8.82
C PRO A 100 -2.42 20.23 10.14
N GLY A 101 -1.13 19.88 10.21
CA GLY A 101 -0.52 19.18 11.35
C GLY A 101 -0.64 17.66 11.31
N SER A 102 -1.28 17.08 10.28
CA SER A 102 -1.47 15.63 10.15
C SER A 102 -0.22 14.89 9.70
N SER A 103 0.78 15.56 9.10
CA SER A 103 2.03 14.89 8.70
C SER A 103 2.76 14.27 9.88
N LEU A 104 2.74 14.93 11.04
CA LEU A 104 3.37 14.40 12.25
C LEU A 104 2.64 13.15 12.76
N ALA A 105 1.31 13.12 12.66
CA ALA A 105 0.51 11.96 13.01
C ALA A 105 0.81 10.77 12.08
N VAL A 106 0.94 11.03 10.77
CA VAL A 106 1.34 10.04 9.76
C VAL A 106 2.73 9.47 10.06
N LEU A 107 3.71 10.33 10.39
CA LEU A 107 5.06 9.91 10.76
C LEU A 107 5.10 9.11 12.08
N ARG A 108 4.32 9.52 13.09
CA ARG A 108 4.16 8.78 14.36
C ARG A 108 3.59 7.38 14.12
N GLN A 109 2.59 7.27 13.25
CA GLN A 109 1.94 5.99 12.95
C GLN A 109 2.87 5.07 12.13
N ALA A 110 3.58 5.62 11.14
CA ALA A 110 4.59 4.89 10.38
C ALA A 110 5.71 4.32 11.23
N THR A 111 6.28 5.14 12.13
CA THR A 111 7.36 4.70 13.02
C THR A 111 6.89 3.66 14.04
N ARG A 112 5.64 3.74 14.50
CA ARG A 112 5.03 2.74 15.37
C ARG A 112 4.93 1.36 14.69
N VAL A 113 4.41 1.31 13.47
CA VAL A 113 4.30 0.06 12.69
C VAL A 113 5.69 -0.48 12.35
N ALA A 114 6.63 0.39 11.96
CA ALA A 114 8.04 0.01 11.76
C ALA A 114 8.66 -0.62 13.01
N GLY A 115 8.34 -0.10 14.19
CA GLY A 115 8.76 -0.63 15.49
C GLY A 115 8.21 -2.03 15.84
N TRP A 116 7.18 -2.52 15.15
CA TRP A 116 6.71 -3.91 15.25
C TRP A 116 7.57 -4.87 14.43
N VAL A 117 8.09 -4.39 13.29
CA VAL A 117 8.92 -5.18 12.37
C VAL A 117 10.40 -5.14 12.75
N ARG A 118 10.88 -4.00 13.26
CA ARG A 118 12.29 -3.78 13.65
C ARG A 118 12.36 -3.21 15.07
N PRO A 119 12.93 -3.96 16.03
CA PRO A 119 13.08 -3.50 17.42
C PRO A 119 13.81 -2.15 17.54
N ASP A 120 14.79 -1.88 16.68
CA ASP A 120 15.56 -0.64 16.69
C ASP A 120 14.71 0.61 16.40
N TRP A 121 13.60 0.44 15.67
CA TRP A 121 12.64 1.50 15.36
C TRP A 121 11.66 1.79 16.50
N ARG A 122 11.52 0.88 17.46
CA ARG A 122 10.65 1.07 18.63
C ARG A 122 11.07 2.30 19.43
N ARG A 123 12.38 2.52 19.60
CA ARG A 123 12.92 3.70 20.30
C ARG A 123 12.57 5.02 19.61
N ILE A 124 12.60 5.04 18.27
CA ILE A 124 12.20 6.21 17.47
C ILE A 124 10.71 6.47 17.62
N SER A 125 9.89 5.41 17.60
CA SER A 125 8.44 5.53 17.80
C SER A 125 8.06 6.06 19.19
N GLU A 126 8.80 5.66 20.23
CA GLU A 126 8.61 6.15 21.60
C GLU A 126 8.92 7.65 21.70
N LEU A 127 10.06 8.10 21.14
CA LEU A 127 10.47 9.51 21.12
C LEU A 127 9.51 10.41 20.36
N LEU A 128 8.95 9.94 19.25
CA LEU A 128 7.97 10.70 18.48
C LEU A 128 6.58 10.70 19.14
N SER A 129 6.31 9.77 20.06
CA SER A 129 5.02 9.67 20.77
C SER A 129 5.00 10.45 22.11
N SER A 130 6.16 10.85 22.63
CA SER A 130 6.27 11.78 23.75
C SER A 130 6.03 13.21 23.28
N ASP A 131 5.04 13.89 23.88
CA ASP A 131 4.76 15.32 23.70
C ASP A 131 5.77 16.21 24.44
#